data_AF-A0A350MLP7-F1
#
_entry.id   AF-A0A350MLP7-F1
#
_cell.length_a   1.000
_cell.length_b   1.000
_cell.length_c   1.000
_cell.angle_alpha   90.00
_cell.angle_beta   90.00
_cell.angle_gamma   90.00
#
_symmetry.space_group_name_H-M   'P 1'
#
loop_
_entity.id
_entity.type
_entity.pdbx_description
1 polymer ?
#
loop_
_entity_poly.entity_id
_entity_poly.type
_entity_poly.pdbx_seq_one_letter_code
_entity_poly.pdbx_strand_id
1 'polypeptide(L)'
;MELKELIKRLEILNNKGFIQTRRKGPTGIGHPAEQELGLAETNVAIPDIGGRVELKAIRRNANSLITLFTFNRAVWKIKQEEIVNKFGYVDEQGRRALYNIVNAKIPNAQGFYLVADHHKHIVILRNIDESENIAEWSTYVIAGKFMTKMDRLLLLLADNKIENDLEYFHFNEAYLLENPTPEKFLNAFDENKLMIDIRMHLKETGGVRNHGTAFRIAEKYLIDLYQKQRKLL
;
A
#
# COMPACT_ATOMS: atom_id res chain seq x y z
N MET A 1 -7.10 -21.90 -4.87
CA MET A 1 -7.65 -21.79 -6.23
C MET A 1 -6.55 -22.20 -7.20
N GLU A 2 -6.82 -23.14 -8.10
CA GLU A 2 -5.85 -23.56 -9.13
C GLU A 2 -5.75 -22.52 -10.26
N LEU A 3 -4.61 -22.46 -10.96
CA LEU A 3 -4.38 -21.47 -12.02
C LEU A 3 -5.43 -21.52 -13.14
N LYS A 4 -5.86 -22.71 -13.56
CA LYS A 4 -6.89 -22.88 -14.59
C LYS A 4 -8.24 -22.31 -14.16
N GLU A 5 -8.59 -22.49 -12.89
CA GLU A 5 -9.82 -21.93 -12.31
C GLU A 5 -9.72 -20.40 -12.19
N LEU A 6 -8.56 -19.88 -11.79
CA LEU A 6 -8.31 -18.46 -11.73
C LEU A 6 -8.48 -17.79 -13.11
N ILE A 7 -7.88 -18.35 -14.16
CA ILE A 7 -8.00 -17.81 -15.52
C ILE A 7 -9.47 -17.76 -15.96
N LYS A 8 -10.25 -18.83 -15.74
CA LYS A 8 -11.69 -18.82 -16.06
C LYS A 8 -12.45 -17.72 -15.32
N ARG A 9 -12.15 -17.49 -14.04
CA ARG A 9 -12.77 -16.42 -13.25
C ARG A 9 -12.39 -15.03 -13.77
N LEU A 10 -11.14 -14.85 -14.20
CA LEU A 10 -10.68 -13.60 -14.82
C LEU A 10 -11.37 -13.33 -16.16
N GLU A 11 -11.56 -14.36 -17.00
CA GLU A 11 -12.32 -14.25 -18.25
C GLU A 11 -13.79 -13.87 -18.00
N ILE A 12 -14.43 -14.52 -17.01
CA ILE A 12 -15.80 -14.17 -16.59
C ILE A 12 -15.86 -12.72 -16.11
N LEU A 13 -14.90 -12.29 -15.28
CA LEU A 13 -14.81 -10.93 -14.77
C LEU A 13 -14.62 -9.90 -15.89
N ASN A 14 -13.76 -10.18 -16.87
CA ASN A 14 -13.59 -9.32 -18.05
C ASN A 14 -14.88 -9.18 -18.86
N ASN A 15 -15.56 -10.30 -19.10
CA ASN A 15 -16.78 -10.34 -19.91
C ASN A 15 -17.98 -9.62 -19.27
N LYS A 16 -17.94 -9.34 -17.96
CA LYS A 16 -18.95 -8.51 -17.27
C LYS A 16 -18.90 -7.04 -17.66
N GLY A 17 -17.80 -6.57 -18.27
CA GLY A 17 -17.64 -5.16 -18.60
C GLY A 17 -17.49 -4.28 -17.35
N PHE A 18 -18.16 -3.13 -17.35
CA PHE A 18 -18.10 -2.16 -16.25
C PHE A 18 -18.97 -2.58 -15.06
N ILE A 19 -18.32 -2.82 -13.91
CA ILE A 19 -18.98 -3.18 -12.65
C ILE A 19 -18.90 -1.99 -11.69
N GLN A 20 -20.03 -1.64 -11.08
CA GLN A 20 -20.12 -0.54 -10.12
C GLN A 20 -19.41 -0.89 -8.81
N THR A 21 -18.64 0.05 -8.25
CA THR A 21 -18.14 -0.09 -6.88
C THR A 21 -19.19 0.29 -5.83
N ARG A 22 -19.14 -0.40 -4.69
CA ARG A 22 -19.91 -0.06 -3.49
C ARG A 22 -19.13 0.85 -2.52
N ARG A 23 -17.84 1.08 -2.77
CA ARG A 23 -16.95 1.82 -1.88
C ARG A 23 -16.38 3.04 -2.61
N LYS A 24 -16.51 4.21 -2.01
CA LYS A 24 -15.87 5.43 -2.51
C LYS A 24 -14.38 5.43 -2.17
N GLY A 25 -13.58 6.08 -3.02
CA GLY A 25 -12.17 6.34 -2.77
C GLY A 25 -11.20 5.25 -3.24
N PRO A 26 -9.93 5.29 -2.80
CA PRO A 26 -8.87 4.44 -3.34
C PRO A 26 -9.14 2.93 -3.20
N THR A 27 -9.77 2.50 -2.10
CA THR A 27 -10.13 1.10 -1.82
C THR A 27 -11.31 0.60 -2.67
N GLY A 28 -11.97 1.49 -3.42
CA GLY A 28 -13.13 1.20 -4.24
C GLY A 28 -12.89 0.17 -5.34
N ILE A 29 -11.67 0.02 -5.83
CA ILE A 29 -11.33 -0.93 -6.90
C ILE A 29 -11.05 -2.35 -6.41
N GLY A 30 -10.41 -2.50 -5.24
CA GLY A 30 -10.03 -3.80 -4.70
C GLY A 30 -11.24 -4.63 -4.28
N HIS A 31 -12.22 -3.99 -3.64
CA HIS A 31 -13.42 -4.67 -3.14
C HIS A 31 -14.23 -5.41 -4.22
N PRO A 32 -14.66 -4.78 -5.34
CA PRO A 32 -15.35 -5.52 -6.39
C PRO A 32 -14.48 -6.62 -7.01
N ALA A 33 -13.17 -6.41 -7.18
CA ALA A 33 -12.27 -7.45 -7.67
C ALA A 33 -12.25 -8.70 -6.77
N GLU A 34 -12.11 -8.51 -5.45
CA GLU A 34 -12.13 -9.59 -4.47
C GLU A 34 -13.46 -10.36 -4.50
N GLN A 35 -14.59 -9.63 -4.47
CA GLN A 35 -15.93 -10.23 -4.50
C GLN A 35 -16.17 -11.05 -5.76
N GLU A 36 -15.79 -10.51 -6.92
CA GLU A 36 -15.98 -11.15 -8.22
C GLU A 36 -15.11 -12.40 -8.41
N LEU A 37 -13.92 -12.43 -7.78
CA LEU A 37 -13.09 -13.64 -7.73
C LEU A 37 -13.56 -14.65 -6.67
N GLY A 38 -14.54 -14.30 -5.84
CA GLY A 38 -15.10 -15.14 -4.78
C GLY A 38 -14.20 -15.21 -3.54
N LEU A 39 -13.46 -14.14 -3.26
CA LEU A 39 -12.60 -14.02 -2.08
C LEU A 39 -13.39 -13.38 -0.93
N ALA A 40 -13.27 -13.96 0.27
CA ALA A 40 -13.85 -13.40 1.48
C ALA A 40 -12.93 -12.33 2.08
N GLU A 41 -13.50 -11.26 2.61
CA GLU A 41 -12.71 -10.24 3.31
C GLU A 41 -12.10 -10.84 4.59
N THR A 42 -10.80 -10.66 4.76
CA THR A 42 -10.07 -11.15 5.93
C THR A 42 -9.13 -10.09 6.46
N ASN A 43 -9.00 -10.03 7.78
CA ASN A 43 -8.02 -9.16 8.46
C ASN A 43 -6.69 -9.91 8.73
N VAL A 44 -6.57 -11.16 8.28
CA VAL A 44 -5.35 -11.95 8.45
C VAL A 44 -4.30 -11.46 7.45
N ALA A 45 -3.08 -11.21 7.93
CA ALA A 45 -1.98 -10.74 7.10
C ALA A 45 -1.32 -11.86 6.28
N ILE A 46 -2.12 -12.62 5.53
CA ILE A 46 -1.68 -13.65 4.58
C ILE A 46 -2.16 -13.26 3.16
N PRO A 47 -1.51 -13.78 2.11
CA PRO A 47 -1.96 -13.55 0.74
C PRO A 47 -3.37 -14.09 0.47
N ASP A 48 -4.11 -13.40 -0.39
CA ASP A 48 -5.57 -13.57 -0.56
C ASP A 48 -5.96 -14.93 -1.18
N ILE A 49 -5.24 -15.37 -2.21
CA ILE A 49 -5.57 -16.60 -2.94
C ILE A 49 -4.78 -17.76 -2.35
N GLY A 50 -5.47 -18.56 -1.53
CA GLY A 50 -4.92 -19.78 -0.94
C GLY A 50 -3.73 -19.56 0.00
N GLY A 51 -3.56 -18.34 0.54
CA GLY A 51 -2.44 -18.00 1.41
C GLY A 51 -1.10 -17.85 0.69
N ARG A 52 -1.09 -17.76 -0.66
CA ARG A 52 0.15 -17.78 -1.47
C ARG A 52 0.25 -16.68 -2.53
N VAL A 53 -0.87 -16.14 -3.01
CA VAL A 53 -0.87 -15.08 -4.02
C VAL A 53 -1.69 -13.90 -3.51
N GLU A 54 -1.06 -12.73 -3.44
CA GLU A 54 -1.71 -11.47 -3.06
C GLU A 54 -2.46 -10.92 -4.27
N LEU A 55 -3.66 -10.38 -4.07
CA LEU A 55 -4.42 -9.68 -5.08
C LEU A 55 -4.23 -8.16 -4.91
N LYS A 56 -3.90 -7.49 -6.02
CA LYS A 56 -3.99 -6.03 -6.13
C LYS A 56 -4.73 -5.66 -7.40
N ALA A 57 -5.61 -4.69 -7.28
CA ALA A 57 -6.27 -4.07 -8.42
C ALA A 57 -5.86 -2.60 -8.52
N ILE A 58 -5.51 -2.15 -9.72
CA ILE A 58 -5.08 -0.78 -10.01
C ILE A 58 -5.88 -0.18 -11.15
N ARG A 59 -6.04 1.14 -11.12
CA ARG A 59 -6.70 1.88 -12.20
C ARG A 59 -5.64 2.16 -13.28
N ARG A 60 -5.95 1.90 -14.54
CA ARG A 60 -4.97 2.00 -15.64
C ARG A 60 -4.28 3.36 -15.74
N ASN A 61 -5.01 4.44 -15.49
CA ASN A 61 -4.53 5.81 -15.64
C ASN A 61 -4.37 6.55 -14.31
N ALA A 62 -4.25 5.85 -13.18
CA ALA A 62 -4.04 6.49 -11.88
C ALA A 62 -2.56 6.59 -11.52
N ASN A 63 -2.17 7.73 -10.95
CA ASN A 63 -0.90 7.92 -10.27
C ASN A 63 -1.04 7.71 -8.74
N SER A 64 -2.04 6.94 -8.33
CA SER A 64 -2.31 6.66 -6.91
C SER A 64 -1.22 5.79 -6.29
N LEU A 65 -1.13 5.84 -4.97
CA LEU A 65 -0.28 4.95 -4.19
C LEU A 65 -1.04 3.68 -3.82
N ILE A 66 -0.41 2.52 -3.98
CA ILE A 66 -0.93 1.24 -3.50
C ILE A 66 -0.12 0.73 -2.32
N THR A 67 -0.81 0.21 -1.30
CA THR A 67 -0.17 -0.34 -0.10
C THR A 67 0.35 -1.74 -0.39
N LEU A 68 1.65 -1.94 -0.17
CA LEU A 68 2.31 -3.24 -0.22
C LEU A 68 2.06 -4.00 1.08
N PHE A 69 2.37 -3.36 2.22
CA PHE A 69 2.17 -3.92 3.55
C PHE A 69 2.17 -2.82 4.62
N THR A 70 1.86 -3.19 5.85
CA THR A 70 1.92 -2.30 7.02
C THR A 70 2.88 -2.84 8.06
N PHE A 71 3.73 -2.00 8.66
CA PHE A 71 4.66 -2.43 9.69
C PHE A 71 5.07 -1.31 10.66
N ASN A 72 5.00 -1.59 11.97
CA ASN A 72 5.18 -0.61 13.06
C ASN A 72 5.97 -1.12 14.27
N ARG A 73 6.27 -2.42 14.36
CA ARG A 73 6.71 -3.01 15.63
C ARG A 73 8.11 -2.54 15.98
N ALA A 74 8.25 -1.88 17.13
CA ALA A 74 9.52 -1.39 17.70
C ALA A 74 10.32 -0.41 16.81
N VAL A 75 9.63 0.39 16.00
CA VAL A 75 10.27 1.34 15.06
C VAL A 75 10.32 2.77 15.59
N TRP A 76 9.35 3.18 16.40
CA TRP A 76 9.20 4.56 16.88
C TRP A 76 10.18 4.85 18.02
N LYS A 77 10.91 5.97 17.92
CA LYS A 77 11.89 6.41 18.93
C LYS A 77 11.31 7.46 19.87
N ILE A 78 10.30 8.18 19.41
CA ILE A 78 9.52 9.15 20.17
C ILE A 78 8.12 8.56 20.40
N LYS A 79 7.47 8.91 21.51
CA LYS A 79 6.10 8.45 21.76
C LYS A 79 5.18 8.96 20.67
N GLN A 80 4.37 8.06 20.09
CA GLN A 80 3.47 8.40 19.00
C GLN A 80 2.48 9.52 19.37
N GLU A 81 2.06 9.58 20.63
CA GLU A 81 1.16 10.62 21.13
C GLU A 81 1.80 12.00 21.05
N GLU A 82 3.08 12.12 21.43
CA GLU A 82 3.84 13.38 21.36
C GLU A 82 3.96 13.85 19.91
N ILE A 83 4.22 12.93 18.98
CA ILE A 83 4.30 13.21 17.54
C ILE A 83 2.94 13.70 17.00
N VAL A 84 1.84 13.02 17.34
CA VAL A 84 0.49 13.41 16.88
C VAL A 84 0.06 14.73 17.51
N ASN A 85 0.40 14.99 18.78
CA ASN A 85 0.10 16.26 19.42
C ASN A 85 0.89 17.42 18.80
N LYS A 86 2.18 17.23 18.48
CA LYS A 86 3.06 18.27 17.94
C LYS A 86 2.78 18.55 16.46
N PHE A 87 2.70 17.52 15.64
CA PHE A 87 2.65 17.66 14.18
C PHE A 87 1.28 17.34 13.56
N GLY A 88 0.34 16.84 14.37
CA GLY A 88 -1.00 16.50 13.90
C GLY A 88 -1.89 17.71 13.70
N TYR A 89 -2.99 17.49 12.98
CA TYR A 89 -4.04 18.45 12.67
C TYR A 89 -5.39 17.92 13.14
N VAL A 90 -6.42 18.76 13.15
CA VAL A 90 -7.79 18.31 13.42
C VAL A 90 -8.40 17.84 12.11
N ASP A 91 -8.77 16.56 12.03
CA ASP A 91 -9.40 15.99 10.84
C ASP A 91 -10.90 16.35 10.73
N GLU A 92 -11.54 15.96 9.63
CA GLU A 92 -12.98 16.20 9.38
C GLU A 92 -13.89 15.59 10.45
N GLN A 93 -13.39 14.63 11.24
CA GLN A 93 -14.10 13.99 12.34
C GLN A 93 -13.81 14.65 13.69
N GLY A 94 -13.10 15.79 13.70
CA GLY A 94 -12.76 16.53 14.91
C GLY A 94 -11.63 15.91 15.73
N ARG A 95 -10.90 14.92 15.20
CA ARG A 95 -9.85 14.20 15.93
C ARG A 95 -8.49 14.82 15.66
N ARG A 96 -7.62 14.85 16.67
CA ARG A 96 -6.20 15.13 16.47
C ARG A 96 -5.55 13.96 15.74
N ALA A 97 -5.16 14.18 14.48
CA ALA A 97 -4.73 13.15 13.55
C ALA A 97 -3.42 13.51 12.87
N LEU A 98 -2.70 12.46 12.44
CA LEU A 98 -1.49 12.56 11.64
C LEU A 98 -1.60 11.50 10.52
N TYR A 99 -2.15 11.94 9.40
CA TYR A 99 -2.16 11.18 8.15
C TYR A 99 -1.20 11.83 7.17
N ASN A 100 -0.08 11.17 6.85
CA ASN A 100 1.00 11.78 6.08
C ASN A 100 1.71 10.78 5.19
N ILE A 101 1.74 11.09 3.89
CA ILE A 101 2.67 10.47 2.96
C ILE A 101 4.03 11.15 3.12
N VAL A 102 5.06 10.33 3.30
CA VAL A 102 6.44 10.76 3.48
C VAL A 102 7.31 10.08 2.43
N ASN A 103 8.10 10.89 1.73
CA ASN A 103 8.99 10.46 0.65
C ASN A 103 10.46 10.77 1.00
N ALA A 104 11.41 10.33 0.18
CA ALA A 104 12.84 10.48 0.45
C ALA A 104 13.48 11.75 -0.13
N LYS A 105 12.75 12.49 -0.98
CA LYS A 105 13.28 13.65 -1.71
C LYS A 105 12.99 14.99 -1.03
N ILE A 106 11.75 15.20 -0.60
CA ILE A 106 11.27 16.51 -0.15
C ILE A 106 10.42 16.33 1.10
N PRO A 107 10.68 17.13 2.17
CA PRO A 107 9.80 17.20 3.32
C PRO A 107 8.35 17.49 2.92
N ASN A 108 7.40 16.78 3.51
CA ASN A 108 5.99 17.09 3.31
C ASN A 108 5.57 18.38 4.04
N ALA A 109 4.30 18.76 3.95
CA ALA A 109 3.80 20.01 4.54
C ALA A 109 3.96 20.09 6.07
N GLN A 110 4.05 18.95 6.75
CA GLN A 110 4.30 18.83 8.19
C GLN A 110 5.77 18.61 8.51
N GLY A 111 6.67 18.75 7.53
CA GLY A 111 8.12 18.70 7.70
C GLY A 111 8.74 17.30 7.71
N PHE A 112 7.97 16.23 7.47
CA PHE A 112 8.49 14.86 7.51
C PHE A 112 9.16 14.45 6.20
N TYR A 113 10.27 13.72 6.31
CA TYR A 113 11.00 13.13 5.18
C TYR A 113 11.68 11.81 5.58
N LEU A 114 12.02 10.99 4.58
CA LEU A 114 12.76 9.74 4.74
C LEU A 114 14.24 9.92 4.42
N VAL A 115 15.08 9.18 5.12
CA VAL A 115 16.52 9.04 4.84
C VAL A 115 16.89 7.56 4.87
N ALA A 116 17.59 7.07 3.84
CA ALA A 116 18.18 5.75 3.84
C ALA A 116 19.63 5.82 4.35
N ASP A 117 19.99 5.01 5.34
CA ASP A 117 21.36 4.80 5.79
C ASP A 117 21.77 3.37 5.38
N HIS A 118 22.47 3.27 4.24
CA HIS A 118 22.89 2.00 3.68
C HIS A 118 23.96 1.30 4.51
N HIS A 119 24.77 2.05 5.27
CA HIS A 119 25.80 1.48 6.15
C HIS A 119 25.19 0.81 7.38
N LYS A 120 24.15 1.42 7.96
CA LYS A 120 23.42 0.87 9.11
C LYS A 120 22.27 -0.04 8.73
N HIS A 121 21.96 -0.17 7.44
CA HIS A 121 20.83 -0.95 6.92
C HIS A 121 19.49 -0.52 7.55
N ILE A 122 19.24 0.79 7.58
CA ILE A 122 18.00 1.38 8.11
C ILE A 122 17.41 2.44 7.17
N VAL A 123 16.08 2.53 7.19
CA VAL A 123 15.32 3.69 6.70
C VAL A 123 14.86 4.48 7.92
N ILE A 124 15.05 5.79 7.89
CA ILE A 124 14.82 6.69 9.03
C ILE A 124 13.74 7.70 8.64
N LEU A 125 12.75 7.89 9.51
CA LEU A 125 11.82 9.02 9.44
C LEU A 125 12.38 10.17 10.26
N ARG A 126 12.49 11.34 9.63
CA ARG A 126 12.91 12.59 10.26
C ARG A 126 11.87 13.68 10.06
N ASN A 127 12.00 14.72 10.88
CA ASN A 127 11.26 15.97 10.72
C ASN A 127 12.27 17.13 10.70
N ILE A 128 12.00 18.17 9.91
CA ILE A 128 12.90 19.34 9.82
C ILE A 128 13.05 20.11 11.14
N ASP A 129 12.06 20.02 12.04
CA ASP A 129 12.02 20.72 13.32
C ASP A 129 12.58 19.87 14.49
N GLU A 130 13.15 18.69 14.21
CA GLU A 130 13.64 17.73 15.22
C GLU A 130 15.09 17.34 14.94
N SER A 131 15.92 17.32 15.99
CA SER A 131 17.28 16.80 15.91
C SER A 131 17.33 15.27 15.97
N GLU A 132 16.36 14.66 16.65
CA GLU A 132 16.28 13.22 16.86
C GLU A 132 15.52 12.51 15.73
N ASN A 133 15.87 11.24 15.49
CA ASN A 133 15.13 10.40 14.57
C ASN A 133 13.75 10.08 15.15
N ILE A 134 12.69 10.20 14.33
CA ILE A 134 11.31 9.94 14.77
C ILE A 134 11.04 8.43 14.85
N ALA A 135 11.46 7.71 13.82
CA ALA A 135 11.33 6.26 13.70
C ALA A 135 12.42 5.68 12.80
N GLU A 136 12.76 4.42 13.03
CA GLU A 136 13.78 3.69 12.28
C GLU A 136 13.28 2.28 11.93
N TRP A 137 13.41 1.92 10.66
CA TRP A 137 13.09 0.60 10.14
C TRP A 137 14.35 -0.09 9.64
N SER A 138 14.65 -1.28 10.16
CA SER A 138 15.68 -2.14 9.56
C SER A 138 15.26 -2.55 8.14
N THR A 139 16.13 -2.29 7.16
CA THR A 139 15.89 -2.65 5.75
C THR A 139 15.69 -4.16 5.58
N TYR A 140 16.40 -4.99 6.36
CA TYR A 140 16.20 -6.45 6.37
C TYR A 140 14.78 -6.85 6.80
N VAL A 141 14.23 -6.20 7.84
CA VAL A 141 12.90 -6.52 8.36
C VAL A 141 11.82 -6.11 7.36
N ILE A 142 11.90 -4.89 6.81
CA ILE A 142 10.91 -4.41 5.84
C ILE A 142 11.00 -5.17 4.51
N ALA A 143 12.20 -5.53 4.07
CA ALA A 143 12.39 -6.39 2.90
C ALA A 143 11.83 -7.80 3.16
N GLY A 144 12.07 -8.39 4.34
CA GLY A 144 11.49 -9.69 4.69
C GLY A 144 9.96 -9.68 4.72
N LYS A 145 9.35 -8.60 5.22
CA LYS A 145 7.89 -8.39 5.19
C LYS A 145 7.37 -8.26 3.76
N PHE A 146 8.04 -7.47 2.93
CA PHE A 146 7.74 -7.36 1.51
C PHE A 146 7.80 -8.74 0.84
N MET A 147 8.90 -9.45 0.96
CA MET A 147 9.10 -10.76 0.34
C MET A 147 8.07 -11.80 0.78
N THR A 148 7.65 -11.78 2.05
CA THR A 148 6.66 -12.75 2.57
C THR A 148 5.25 -12.46 2.05
N LYS A 149 4.83 -11.18 2.07
CA LYS A 149 3.46 -10.80 1.70
C LYS A 149 3.29 -10.68 0.18
N MET A 150 4.35 -10.27 -0.51
CA MET A 150 4.32 -9.88 -1.92
C MET A 150 5.06 -10.89 -2.83
N ASP A 151 5.38 -12.10 -2.33
CA ASP A 151 6.11 -13.16 -3.08
C ASP A 151 5.54 -13.42 -4.47
N ARG A 152 4.21 -13.52 -4.55
CA ARG A 152 3.45 -13.66 -5.79
C ARG A 152 2.26 -12.74 -5.74
N LEU A 153 2.02 -12.05 -6.84
CA LEU A 153 0.95 -11.07 -6.91
C LEU A 153 0.13 -11.25 -8.18
N LEU A 154 -1.18 -11.38 -8.01
CA LEU A 154 -2.15 -11.21 -9.07
C LEU A 154 -2.47 -9.71 -9.17
N LEU A 155 -1.98 -9.08 -10.23
CA LEU A 155 -2.29 -7.69 -10.56
C LEU A 155 -3.45 -7.65 -11.55
N LEU A 156 -4.54 -6.99 -11.17
CA LEU A 156 -5.63 -6.65 -12.09
C LEU A 156 -5.53 -5.19 -12.49
N LEU A 157 -5.61 -4.92 -13.79
CA LEU A 157 -5.72 -3.57 -14.31
C LEU A 157 -7.16 -3.36 -14.77
N ALA A 158 -7.73 -2.23 -14.35
CA ALA A 158 -9.07 -1.85 -14.76
C ALA A 158 -9.08 -0.49 -15.45
N ASP A 159 -9.87 -0.41 -16.52
CA ASP A 159 -10.37 0.87 -16.99
C ASP A 159 -11.48 1.34 -16.04
N ASN A 160 -11.58 2.64 -15.82
CA ASN A 160 -12.57 3.21 -14.92
C ASN A 160 -13.35 4.35 -15.58
N LYS A 161 -14.61 4.49 -15.20
CA LYS A 161 -15.49 5.61 -15.57
C LYS A 161 -16.32 6.05 -14.39
N ILE A 162 -16.78 7.30 -14.42
CA ILE A 162 -17.72 7.84 -13.45
C ILE A 162 -19.02 8.19 -14.18
N GLU A 163 -20.13 7.64 -13.71
CA GLU A 163 -21.48 7.93 -14.21
C GLU A 163 -22.40 8.19 -13.01
N ASN A 164 -23.10 9.32 -12.98
CA ASN A 164 -23.98 9.72 -11.87
C ASN A 164 -23.32 9.63 -10.49
N ASP A 165 -22.09 10.16 -10.36
CA ASP A 165 -21.27 10.13 -9.14
C ASP A 165 -20.91 8.72 -8.61
N LEU A 166 -21.10 7.69 -9.45
CA LEU A 166 -20.75 6.31 -9.17
C LEU A 166 -19.57 5.89 -10.05
N GLU A 167 -18.55 5.28 -9.44
CA GLU A 167 -17.38 4.77 -10.15
C GLU A 167 -17.63 3.32 -10.59
N TYR A 168 -17.23 3.01 -11.83
CA TYR A 168 -17.33 1.69 -12.43
C TYR A 168 -15.95 1.23 -12.91
N PHE A 169 -15.70 -0.07 -12.84
CA PHE A 169 -14.44 -0.70 -13.24
C PHE A 169 -14.67 -1.82 -14.25
N HIS A 170 -13.90 -1.81 -15.34
CA HIS A 170 -13.79 -2.93 -16.25
C HIS A 170 -12.40 -3.56 -16.12
N PHE A 171 -12.34 -4.69 -15.41
CA PHE A 171 -11.10 -5.45 -15.20
C PHE A 171 -10.76 -6.26 -16.45
N ASN A 172 -9.96 -5.68 -17.32
CA ASN A 172 -9.74 -6.18 -18.67
C ASN A 172 -8.32 -6.68 -18.94
N GLU A 173 -7.45 -6.65 -17.93
CA GLU A 173 -6.10 -7.17 -18.03
C GLU A 173 -5.62 -7.68 -16.66
N ALA A 174 -4.87 -8.79 -16.71
CA ALA A 174 -4.37 -9.42 -15.49
C ALA A 174 -2.96 -9.99 -15.68
N TYR A 175 -2.13 -9.81 -14.66
CA TYR A 175 -0.78 -10.37 -14.61
C TYR A 175 -0.57 -11.18 -13.34
N LEU A 176 0.11 -12.31 -13.47
CA LEU A 176 0.80 -12.94 -12.35
C LEU A 176 2.23 -12.45 -12.31
N LEU A 177 2.56 -11.69 -11.27
CA LEU A 177 3.89 -11.18 -10.99
C LEU A 177 4.60 -12.10 -9.99
N GLU A 178 5.83 -12.49 -10.31
CA GLU A 178 6.61 -13.46 -9.53
C GLU A 178 8.06 -12.99 -9.39
N ASN A 179 8.76 -13.58 -8.41
CA ASN A 179 10.16 -13.33 -8.12
C ASN A 179 10.44 -11.84 -7.82
N PRO A 180 9.82 -11.26 -6.77
CA PRO A 180 10.27 -9.98 -6.25
C PRO A 180 11.69 -10.09 -5.69
N THR A 181 12.40 -8.97 -5.54
CA THR A 181 13.70 -8.97 -4.87
C THR A 181 13.79 -7.88 -3.80
N PRO A 182 14.53 -8.12 -2.69
CA PRO A 182 14.85 -7.09 -1.71
C PRO A 182 15.51 -5.86 -2.35
N GLU A 183 16.40 -6.08 -3.32
CA GLU A 183 17.12 -5.01 -4.03
C GLU A 183 16.15 -4.09 -4.78
N LYS A 184 15.23 -4.64 -5.59
CA LYS A 184 14.23 -3.84 -6.31
C LYS A 184 13.35 -3.04 -5.35
N PHE A 185 12.98 -3.64 -4.22
CA PHE A 185 12.21 -2.97 -3.17
C PHE A 185 12.97 -1.83 -2.51
N LEU A 186 14.25 -2.02 -2.17
CA LEU A 186 15.08 -1.00 -1.54
C LEU A 186 15.43 0.12 -2.52
N ASN A 187 15.81 -0.20 -3.76
CA ASN A 187 16.08 0.79 -4.81
C ASN A 187 14.84 1.67 -5.09
N ALA A 188 13.62 1.14 -4.91
CA ALA A 188 12.40 1.93 -5.06
C ALA A 188 12.29 3.08 -4.02
N PHE A 189 12.91 2.97 -2.84
CA PHE A 189 13.02 4.10 -1.90
C PHE A 189 13.96 5.18 -2.47
N ASP A 190 15.14 4.77 -2.94
CA ASP A 190 16.17 5.68 -3.46
C ASP A 190 15.68 6.43 -4.70
N GLU A 191 14.92 5.74 -5.56
CA GLU A 191 14.30 6.34 -6.74
C GLU A 191 13.04 7.16 -6.42
N ASN A 192 12.62 7.21 -5.15
CA ASN A 192 11.41 7.90 -4.67
C ASN A 192 10.12 7.38 -5.33
N LYS A 193 10.09 6.08 -5.64
CA LYS A 193 8.91 5.35 -6.11
C LYS A 193 8.10 4.82 -4.94
N LEU A 194 8.78 4.52 -3.83
CA LEU A 194 8.22 3.99 -2.60
C LEU A 194 8.21 5.05 -1.49
N MET A 195 7.10 5.12 -0.79
CA MET A 195 6.80 6.11 0.26
C MET A 195 6.26 5.39 1.50
N ILE A 196 6.35 6.04 2.65
CA ILE A 196 5.62 5.59 3.84
C ILE A 196 4.40 6.46 4.10
N ASP A 197 3.37 5.87 4.65
CA ASP A 197 2.12 6.53 5.01
C ASP A 197 1.88 6.35 6.50
N ILE A 198 2.08 7.44 7.25
CA ILE A 198 1.78 7.54 8.68
C ILE A 198 0.27 7.69 8.81
N ARG A 199 -0.38 6.87 9.64
CA ARG A 199 -1.84 6.82 9.74
C ARG A 199 -2.27 6.68 11.19
N MET A 200 -2.25 7.80 11.91
CA MET A 200 -2.52 7.83 13.35
C MET A 200 -3.57 8.88 13.71
N HIS A 201 -4.34 8.64 14.76
CA HIS A 201 -5.13 9.66 15.43
C HIS A 201 -5.20 9.39 16.94
N LEU A 202 -5.49 10.42 17.73
CA LEU A 202 -5.81 10.28 19.14
C LEU A 202 -7.26 9.83 19.30
N LYS A 203 -7.48 8.85 20.16
CA LYS A 203 -8.80 8.48 20.67
C LYS A 203 -9.26 9.54 21.67
N GLU A 204 -10.56 9.60 21.90
CA GLU A 204 -11.15 10.43 22.97
C GLU A 204 -10.54 10.15 24.35
N THR A 205 -10.12 8.91 24.59
CA THR A 205 -9.45 8.49 25.83
C THR A 205 -7.97 8.93 25.94
N GLY A 206 -7.46 9.71 24.98
CA GLY A 206 -6.05 10.15 24.89
C GLY A 206 -5.08 9.15 24.24
N GLY A 207 -5.43 7.87 24.17
CA GLY A 207 -4.58 6.84 23.56
C GLY A 207 -4.44 6.97 22.03
N VAL A 208 -3.30 6.57 21.47
CA VAL A 208 -3.08 6.60 20.02
C VAL A 208 -3.73 5.40 19.33
N ARG A 209 -4.54 5.67 18.31
CA ARG A 209 -4.94 4.68 17.29
C ARG A 209 -3.98 4.77 16.11
N ASN A 210 -3.06 3.82 16.02
CA ASN A 210 -2.17 3.67 14.88
C ASN A 210 -2.67 2.55 13.95
N HIS A 211 -3.00 2.88 12.70
CA HIS A 211 -3.51 1.94 11.72
C HIS A 211 -2.43 1.08 11.04
N GLY A 212 -1.16 1.22 11.42
CA GLY A 212 -0.04 0.68 10.66
C GLY A 212 0.61 1.77 9.81
N THR A 213 1.92 1.98 9.92
CA THR A 213 2.68 2.68 8.88
C THR A 213 2.63 1.82 7.63
N ALA A 214 2.03 2.34 6.57
CA ALA A 214 1.90 1.63 5.31
C ALA A 214 3.10 1.93 4.42
N PHE A 215 3.70 0.89 3.86
CA PHE A 215 4.70 1.00 2.81
C PHE A 215 3.97 0.96 1.47
N ARG A 216 4.05 2.06 0.73
CA ARG A 216 3.25 2.28 -0.47
C ARG A 216 4.14 2.59 -1.67
N ILE A 217 3.74 2.13 -2.84
CA ILE A 217 4.41 2.45 -4.11
C ILE A 217 3.40 3.10 -5.06
N ALA A 218 3.85 3.96 -5.97
CA ALA A 218 2.95 4.41 -7.04
C ALA A 218 2.53 3.20 -7.90
N GLU A 219 1.24 3.10 -8.23
CA GLU A 219 0.65 1.94 -8.92
C GLU A 219 1.42 1.56 -10.20
N LYS A 220 1.83 2.56 -10.99
CA LYS A 220 2.61 2.38 -12.23
C LYS A 220 3.98 1.70 -12.04
N TYR A 221 4.55 1.75 -10.84
CA TYR A 221 5.85 1.14 -10.54
C TYR A 221 5.73 -0.20 -9.81
N LEU A 222 4.51 -0.66 -9.50
CA LEU A 222 4.32 -1.94 -8.80
C LEU A 222 4.94 -3.11 -9.58
N ILE A 223 4.79 -3.11 -10.89
CA ILE A 223 5.30 -4.15 -11.79
C ILE A 223 6.84 -4.20 -11.75
N ASP A 224 7.51 -3.06 -11.58
CA ASP A 224 8.97 -2.96 -11.56
C ASP A 224 9.61 -3.75 -10.41
N LEU A 225 8.85 -4.01 -9.34
CA LEU A 225 9.31 -4.76 -8.17
C LEU A 225 9.54 -6.26 -8.45
N TYR A 226 9.08 -6.77 -9.60
CA TYR A 226 9.09 -8.19 -9.93
C TYR A 226 10.01 -8.50 -11.11
N GLN A 227 10.64 -9.67 -11.10
CA GLN A 227 11.50 -10.10 -12.22
C GLN A 227 10.70 -10.81 -13.31
N LYS A 228 9.59 -11.47 -12.95
CA LYS A 228 8.80 -12.26 -13.88
C LYS A 228 7.37 -11.75 -13.93
N GLN A 229 6.87 -11.58 -15.15
CA GLN A 229 5.53 -11.12 -15.44
C GLN A 229 4.88 -12.11 -16.40
N ARG A 230 3.75 -12.67 -16.01
CA ARG A 230 2.96 -13.57 -16.85
C ARG A 230 1.58 -12.97 -17.05
N LYS A 231 1.27 -12.55 -18.28
CA LYS A 231 -0.08 -12.12 -18.65
C LYS A 231 -1.05 -13.31 -18.55
N LEU A 232 -2.17 -13.12 -17.88
CA LEU A 232 -3.23 -14.11 -17.68
C LEU A 232 -4.50 -13.76 -18.48
N LEU A 233 -4.74 -12.46 -18.66
CA LEU A 233 -5.81 -11.85 -19.43
C LEU A 233 -5.21 -10.69 -20.22
#